data_AF-A0A497G866-F1
#
_entry.id   AF-A0A497G866-F1
#
_cell.length_a   1.000
_cell.length_b   1.000
_cell.length_c   1.000
_cell.angle_alpha   90.00
_cell.angle_beta   90.00
_cell.angle_gamma   90.00
#
_symmetry.space_group_name_H-M   'P 1'
#
loop_
_entity.id
_entity.type
_entity.pdbx_description
1 polymer ?
#
loop_
_entity_poly.entity_id
_entity_poly.type
_entity_poly.pdbx_seq_one_letter_code
_entity_poly.pdbx_strand_id
1 'polypeptide(L)'
;MASRLRWVRWRRGERGAARLEVALSRRISSLERLYVVYNVGRIAADRLGLSAFLRRGCILRVVHRDVGAIPLYGGDTYDVFLKRRDPAVISFRVLEALIYLLERYGVEGASVTVDGRVDIFLAESRGISLERPPEGALSLRIIFPLFRRRIVVESGDLDVRELADALVEERIVGRPSISPGRWGLLDDRHLRYLSRAFVNYSLEELTEIVEAIRPSGGGLVLRAGVNLFPYGVDVRRWLAEFATSLLERRRVPRSVQGLVRHALERLEGEFRADEVAGVLREACYRLGVDPRPLEEVVPRRRIRFELWRRDLSDLFMGHYAGTCIALNARKVMHGYMFDPYTEFFRIYVGSRRVGHVKMFICRDRDGRLVLHVDYIGLSGGKFRKYHELLRRLSISAAVEYARRRGLDRVYAAKEVAPKLGCRLVKNELRKLGRAVYSQFLSGEKYLVWEALMPPAPQGLRAPPL
;
A
#
# COMPACT_ATOMS: atom_id res chain seq x y z
N MET A 1 44.08 3.62 3.46
CA MET A 1 44.19 2.17 3.10
C MET A 1 44.60 2.05 1.64
N ALA A 2 45.86 1.72 1.38
CA ALA A 2 46.40 1.56 0.02
C ALA A 2 46.39 0.07 -0.37
N SER A 3 45.50 -0.32 -1.26
CA SER A 3 45.53 -1.59 -2.00
C SER A 3 46.54 -1.46 -3.16
N ARG A 4 47.49 -2.38 -3.28
CA ARG A 4 48.41 -2.43 -4.44
C ARG A 4 47.73 -3.22 -5.56
N LEU A 5 47.52 -2.57 -6.70
CA LEU A 5 46.95 -3.21 -7.88
C LEU A 5 48.03 -3.98 -8.61
N ARG A 6 47.74 -5.21 -9.03
CA ARG A 6 48.65 -5.98 -9.86
C ARG A 6 47.91 -6.48 -11.07
N TRP A 7 48.23 -5.90 -12.22
CA TRP A 7 47.78 -6.40 -13.51
C TRP A 7 48.44 -7.74 -13.81
N VAL A 8 47.63 -8.76 -14.07
CA VAL A 8 48.10 -10.05 -14.54
C VAL A 8 47.52 -10.28 -15.93
N ARG A 9 48.38 -10.24 -16.94
CA ARG A 9 48.01 -10.55 -18.34
C ARG A 9 47.58 -12.02 -18.38
N TRP A 10 46.30 -12.28 -18.64
CA TRP A 10 45.79 -13.63 -18.81
C TRP A 10 46.04 -14.07 -20.25
N ARG A 11 46.55 -15.28 -20.46
CA ARG A 11 46.71 -15.89 -21.79
C ARG A 11 46.01 -17.24 -21.79
N ARG A 12 44.96 -17.38 -22.61
CA ARG A 12 45.00 -18.30 -23.76
C ARG A 12 43.87 -18.01 -24.74
N GLY A 13 44.24 -17.89 -26.02
CA GLY A 13 43.37 -18.10 -27.18
C GLY A 13 42.33 -17.03 -27.47
N GLU A 14 42.60 -16.20 -28.49
CA GLU A 14 41.61 -15.50 -29.31
C GLU A 14 40.79 -14.36 -28.65
N ARG A 15 41.08 -13.12 -29.09
CA ARG A 15 40.36 -11.84 -28.90
C ARG A 15 39.52 -11.67 -27.61
N GLY A 16 40.00 -10.80 -26.70
CA GLY A 16 39.11 -9.83 -26.01
C GLY A 16 38.82 -9.96 -24.51
N ALA A 17 39.33 -10.96 -23.78
CA ALA A 17 39.02 -11.12 -22.34
C ALA A 17 40.16 -10.65 -21.42
N ALA A 18 39.90 -9.63 -20.57
CA ALA A 18 40.86 -9.11 -19.59
C ALA A 18 40.52 -9.53 -18.15
N ARG A 19 41.57 -9.68 -17.32
CA ARG A 19 41.48 -10.05 -15.91
C ARG A 19 42.12 -8.97 -15.04
N LEU A 20 41.38 -8.50 -14.05
CA LEU A 20 41.86 -7.57 -13.03
C LEU A 20 42.08 -8.31 -11.72
N GLU A 21 43.28 -8.20 -11.14
CA GLU A 21 43.55 -8.67 -9.77
C GLU A 21 43.82 -7.49 -8.83
N VAL A 22 43.02 -7.43 -7.77
CA VAL A 22 43.17 -6.42 -6.71
C VAL A 22 43.76 -7.09 -5.49
N ALA A 23 45.02 -6.77 -5.15
CA ALA A 23 45.62 -7.28 -3.93
C ALA A 23 45.12 -6.48 -2.72
N LEU A 24 44.75 -7.22 -1.67
CA LEU A 24 44.18 -6.67 -0.45
C LEU A 24 45.22 -6.68 0.66
N SER A 25 45.25 -5.63 1.47
CA SER A 25 46.11 -5.57 2.66
C SER A 25 45.69 -6.56 3.75
N ARG A 26 44.39 -6.86 3.83
CA ARG A 26 43.79 -7.82 4.77
C ARG A 26 42.77 -8.74 4.10
N ARG A 27 42.35 -9.78 4.81
CA ARG A 27 41.15 -10.53 4.43
C ARG A 27 39.93 -9.63 4.61
N ILE A 28 39.01 -9.70 3.64
CA ILE A 28 37.72 -9.02 3.70
C ILE A 28 36.67 -9.96 4.28
N SER A 29 35.78 -9.42 5.12
CA SER A 29 34.64 -10.12 5.67
C SER A 29 33.61 -10.43 4.57
N SER A 30 32.66 -11.33 4.85
CA SER A 30 31.59 -11.63 3.91
C SER A 30 30.67 -10.44 3.63
N LEU A 31 30.49 -9.53 4.59
CA LEU A 31 29.76 -8.27 4.36
C LEU A 31 30.53 -7.37 3.38
N GLU A 32 31.85 -7.29 3.52
CA GLU A 32 32.68 -6.55 2.56
C GLU A 32 32.70 -7.21 1.18
N ARG A 33 32.57 -8.54 1.08
CA ARG A 33 32.35 -9.22 -0.21
C ARG A 33 31.05 -8.79 -0.87
N LEU A 34 29.96 -8.64 -0.09
CA LEU A 34 28.69 -8.11 -0.61
C LEU A 34 28.88 -6.69 -1.18
N TYR A 35 29.61 -5.83 -0.47
CA TYR A 35 29.92 -4.48 -0.94
C TYR A 35 30.76 -4.49 -2.23
N VAL A 36 31.76 -5.36 -2.32
CA VAL A 36 32.55 -5.55 -3.55
C VAL A 36 31.65 -5.96 -4.71
N VAL A 37 30.76 -6.93 -4.51
CA VAL A 37 29.80 -7.38 -5.55
C VAL A 37 28.95 -6.21 -6.03
N TYR A 38 28.36 -5.46 -5.10
CA TYR A 38 27.53 -4.31 -5.44
C TYR A 38 28.32 -3.21 -6.16
N ASN A 39 29.49 -2.80 -5.63
CA ASN A 39 30.30 -1.73 -6.21
C ASN A 39 30.79 -2.08 -7.61
N VAL A 40 31.33 -3.29 -7.82
CA VAL A 40 31.82 -3.73 -9.13
C VAL A 40 30.69 -3.72 -10.16
N GLY A 41 29.53 -4.29 -9.83
CA GLY A 41 28.40 -4.32 -10.76
C GLY A 41 27.81 -2.94 -11.02
N ARG A 42 27.69 -2.07 -10.00
CA ARG A 42 27.23 -0.69 -10.16
C ARG A 42 28.18 0.11 -11.07
N ILE A 43 29.48 0.10 -10.79
CA ILE A 43 30.48 0.83 -11.59
C ILE A 43 30.42 0.37 -13.05
N ALA A 44 30.34 -0.94 -13.28
CA ALA A 44 30.23 -1.49 -14.63
C ALA A 44 28.93 -1.08 -15.34
N ALA A 45 27.80 -1.16 -14.64
CA ALA A 45 26.50 -0.72 -15.15
C ALA A 45 26.51 0.78 -15.52
N ASP A 46 27.00 1.64 -14.62
CA ASP A 46 27.05 3.09 -14.81
C ASP A 46 27.93 3.47 -16.01
N ARG A 47 29.11 2.84 -16.14
CA ARG A 47 30.05 3.10 -17.24
C ARG A 47 29.52 2.69 -18.61
N LEU A 48 28.73 1.62 -18.66
CA LEU A 48 28.20 1.07 -19.90
C LEU A 48 26.77 1.56 -20.21
N GLY A 49 26.15 2.32 -19.30
CA GLY A 49 24.75 2.73 -19.44
C GLY A 49 23.75 1.55 -19.35
N LEU A 50 24.12 0.47 -18.66
CA LEU A 50 23.34 -0.76 -18.55
C LEU A 50 22.75 -0.93 -17.14
N SER A 51 21.93 -1.97 -16.94
CA SER A 51 21.49 -2.42 -15.62
C SER A 51 22.24 -3.67 -15.18
N ALA A 52 22.57 -3.75 -13.88
CA ALA A 52 23.24 -4.90 -13.30
C ALA A 52 22.27 -5.90 -12.66
N PHE A 53 22.55 -7.18 -12.89
CA PHE A 53 21.83 -8.33 -12.37
C PHE A 53 22.79 -9.29 -11.70
N LEU A 54 22.38 -9.87 -10.58
CA LEU A 54 23.12 -10.88 -9.84
C LEU A 54 22.47 -12.25 -10.04
N ARG A 55 23.28 -13.29 -10.26
CA ARG A 55 22.77 -14.66 -10.22
C ARG A 55 22.20 -15.00 -8.85
N ARG A 56 21.01 -15.60 -8.81
CA ARG A 56 20.43 -16.11 -7.55
C ARG A 56 21.34 -17.17 -6.94
N GLY A 57 21.39 -17.19 -5.62
CA GLY A 57 22.29 -18.08 -4.87
C GLY A 57 23.69 -17.50 -4.63
N CYS A 58 24.11 -16.42 -5.29
CA CYS A 58 25.41 -15.81 -5.01
C CYS A 58 25.51 -15.23 -3.59
N ILE A 59 24.42 -14.65 -3.07
CA ILE A 59 24.32 -14.35 -1.63
C ILE A 59 23.59 -15.53 -0.99
N LEU A 60 24.32 -16.29 -0.18
CA LEU A 60 23.88 -17.59 0.33
C LEU A 60 23.01 -17.46 1.58
N ARG A 61 23.35 -16.50 2.46
CA ARG A 61 22.65 -16.31 3.73
C ARG A 61 22.80 -14.89 4.24
N VAL A 62 21.73 -14.35 4.81
CA VAL A 62 21.75 -13.11 5.59
C VAL A 62 20.94 -13.33 6.87
N VAL A 63 21.56 -13.07 8.02
CA VAL A 63 20.91 -13.13 9.33
C VAL A 63 21.28 -11.89 10.10
N HIS A 64 20.30 -11.21 10.68
CA HIS A 64 20.53 -10.09 11.59
C HIS A 64 20.05 -10.47 13.00
N ARG A 65 20.78 -10.08 14.04
CA ARG A 65 20.47 -10.44 15.45
C ARG A 65 19.03 -10.12 15.85
N ASP A 66 18.54 -8.93 15.50
CA ASP A 66 17.22 -8.44 15.93
C ASP A 66 16.07 -8.80 14.97
N VAL A 67 16.39 -9.24 13.76
CA VAL A 67 15.40 -9.51 12.69
C VAL A 67 15.30 -11.00 12.38
N GLY A 68 16.34 -11.78 12.64
CA GLY A 68 16.48 -13.16 12.21
C GLY A 68 16.99 -13.27 10.77
N ALA A 69 16.66 -14.38 10.11
CA ALA A 69 17.03 -14.59 8.71
C ALA A 69 16.27 -13.64 7.79
N ILE A 70 16.98 -13.00 6.85
CA ILE A 70 16.39 -12.19 5.79
C ILE A 70 16.36 -13.06 4.52
N PRO A 71 15.21 -13.61 4.12
CA PRO A 71 15.09 -14.38 2.90
C PRO A 71 15.27 -13.46 1.70
N LEU A 72 16.31 -13.66 0.91
CA LEU A 72 16.59 -12.81 -0.25
C LEU A 72 15.72 -13.17 -1.44
N TYR A 73 15.47 -14.47 -1.61
CA TYR A 73 14.88 -15.06 -2.80
C TYR A 73 13.58 -15.76 -2.43
N GLY A 74 12.51 -15.52 -3.20
CA GLY A 74 11.25 -16.25 -3.06
C GLY A 74 11.31 -17.63 -3.72
N GLY A 75 10.69 -18.65 -3.13
CA GLY A 75 10.43 -19.90 -3.85
C GLY A 75 9.30 -19.74 -4.88
N ASP A 76 8.75 -20.85 -5.37
CA ASP A 76 7.50 -20.85 -6.15
C ASP A 76 6.42 -20.10 -5.37
N THR A 77 6.08 -18.90 -5.85
CA THR A 77 5.06 -18.07 -5.22
C THR A 77 3.70 -18.52 -5.71
N TYR A 78 2.83 -18.93 -4.78
CA TYR A 78 1.42 -19.20 -5.07
C TYR A 78 0.63 -17.92 -5.38
N ASP A 79 1.25 -16.74 -5.23
CA ASP A 79 0.62 -15.47 -5.53
C ASP A 79 0.61 -15.23 -7.05
N VAL A 80 -0.56 -15.34 -7.65
CA VAL A 80 -0.81 -15.15 -9.08
C VAL A 80 -0.33 -13.77 -9.58
N PHE A 81 -0.24 -12.76 -8.72
CA PHE A 81 0.21 -11.41 -9.07
C PHE A 81 1.71 -11.22 -9.01
N LEU A 82 2.42 -12.06 -8.27
CA LEU A 82 3.88 -12.10 -8.20
C LEU A 82 4.45 -13.28 -9.00
N LYS A 83 3.59 -14.03 -9.73
CA LYS A 83 3.98 -15.17 -10.55
C LYS A 83 5.15 -14.81 -11.45
N ARG A 84 6.33 -15.22 -11.01
CA ARG A 84 7.52 -15.47 -11.81
C ARG A 84 7.87 -16.92 -11.56
N ARG A 85 8.17 -17.68 -12.62
CA ARG A 85 8.87 -18.95 -12.45
C ARG A 85 10.20 -18.64 -11.77
N ASP A 86 10.71 -19.61 -11.00
CA ASP A 86 11.96 -19.54 -10.24
C ASP A 86 13.03 -18.72 -10.98
N PRO A 87 13.22 -17.42 -10.64
CA PRO A 87 14.08 -16.57 -11.45
C PRO A 87 15.52 -17.04 -11.40
N ALA A 88 16.28 -16.85 -12.47
CA ALA A 88 17.71 -17.18 -12.51
C ALA A 88 18.57 -16.03 -11.95
N VAL A 89 18.09 -14.79 -12.08
CA VAL A 89 18.83 -13.57 -11.70
C VAL A 89 17.91 -12.52 -11.09
N ILE A 90 18.48 -11.68 -10.22
CA ILE A 90 17.81 -10.52 -9.59
C ILE A 90 18.54 -9.23 -9.94
N SER A 91 17.84 -8.11 -9.96
CA SER A 91 18.40 -6.78 -10.15
C SER A 91 19.20 -6.35 -8.92
N PHE A 92 20.21 -5.51 -9.15
CA PHE A 92 20.97 -4.86 -8.09
C PHE A 92 20.10 -3.99 -7.17
N ARG A 93 18.89 -3.60 -7.57
CA ARG A 93 17.92 -2.94 -6.67
C ARG A 93 17.56 -3.77 -5.44
N VAL A 94 17.55 -5.10 -5.55
CA VAL A 94 17.35 -6.00 -4.40
C VAL A 94 18.56 -5.94 -3.47
N LEU A 95 19.78 -5.80 -4.02
CA LEU A 95 21.01 -5.62 -3.23
C LEU A 95 21.05 -4.25 -2.56
N GLU A 96 20.61 -3.19 -3.25
CA GLU A 96 20.47 -1.85 -2.67
C GLU A 96 19.52 -1.87 -1.47
N ALA A 97 18.36 -2.50 -1.63
CA ALA A 97 17.40 -2.71 -0.55
C ALA A 97 18.03 -3.50 0.61
N LEU A 98 18.77 -4.58 0.31
CA LEU A 98 19.45 -5.38 1.33
C LEU A 98 20.45 -4.55 2.13
N ILE A 99 21.35 -3.87 1.43
CA ILE A 99 22.40 -3.04 2.05
C ILE A 99 21.73 -1.94 2.87
N TYR A 100 20.70 -1.27 2.34
CA TYR A 100 19.93 -0.26 3.07
C TYR A 100 19.38 -0.79 4.38
N LEU A 101 18.73 -1.96 4.35
CA LEU A 101 18.15 -2.56 5.54
C LEU A 101 19.21 -2.98 6.57
N LEU A 102 20.32 -3.57 6.12
CA LEU A 102 21.43 -3.91 7.02
C LEU A 102 22.00 -2.68 7.71
N GLU A 103 22.13 -1.57 6.99
CA GLU A 103 22.57 -0.31 7.57
C GLU A 103 21.57 0.27 8.56
N ARG A 104 20.27 0.16 8.29
CA ARG A 104 19.20 0.66 9.17
C ARG A 104 19.02 -0.18 10.42
N TYR A 105 19.23 -1.49 10.35
CA TYR A 105 19.18 -2.38 11.51
C TYR A 105 20.50 -2.43 12.30
N GLY A 106 21.62 -2.06 11.68
CA GLY A 106 22.94 -2.05 12.29
C GLY A 106 23.84 -3.17 11.76
N VAL A 107 24.86 -2.81 10.98
CA VAL A 107 25.75 -3.78 10.32
C VAL A 107 26.47 -4.73 11.27
N GLU A 108 26.73 -4.32 12.51
CA GLU A 108 27.40 -5.13 13.54
C GLU A 108 26.55 -6.32 14.00
N GLY A 109 25.22 -6.23 13.86
CA GLY A 109 24.29 -7.32 14.14
C GLY A 109 24.13 -8.31 13.00
N ALA A 110 24.76 -8.08 11.85
CA ALA A 110 24.56 -8.83 10.62
C ALA A 110 25.63 -9.91 10.37
N SER A 111 25.16 -11.10 9.99
CA SER A 111 25.97 -12.17 9.41
C SER A 111 25.52 -12.39 7.97
N VAL A 112 26.42 -12.10 7.03
CA VAL A 112 26.21 -12.28 5.58
C VAL A 112 27.14 -13.39 5.09
N THR A 113 26.69 -14.21 4.15
CA THR A 113 27.52 -15.19 3.45
C THR A 113 27.37 -14.98 1.95
N VAL A 114 28.50 -14.78 1.27
CA VAL A 114 28.58 -14.58 -0.18
C VAL A 114 29.43 -15.72 -0.77
N ASP A 115 28.97 -16.29 -1.88
CA ASP A 115 29.68 -17.32 -2.62
C ASP A 115 31.10 -16.85 -2.98
N GLY A 116 32.04 -17.79 -3.02
CA GLY A 116 33.42 -17.53 -3.43
C GLY A 116 33.54 -17.14 -4.90
N ARG A 117 32.51 -17.43 -5.70
CA ARG A 117 32.40 -17.03 -7.11
C ARG A 117 31.04 -16.39 -7.35
N VAL A 118 31.04 -15.19 -7.89
CA VAL A 118 29.84 -14.40 -8.12
C VAL A 118 29.79 -13.98 -9.57
N ASP A 119 28.72 -14.35 -10.28
CA ASP A 119 28.47 -13.92 -11.66
C ASP A 119 27.46 -12.74 -11.64
N ILE A 120 27.82 -11.66 -12.34
CA ILE A 120 27.02 -10.45 -12.57
C ILE A 120 26.75 -10.36 -14.07
N PHE A 121 25.51 -10.02 -14.43
CA PHE A 121 25.09 -9.81 -15.81
C PHE A 121 24.73 -8.34 -16.01
N LEU A 122 25.18 -7.76 -17.11
CA LEU A 122 24.90 -6.37 -17.49
C LEU A 122 24.06 -6.36 -18.76
N ALA A 123 22.88 -5.75 -18.72
CA ALA A 123 21.98 -5.69 -19.86
C ALA A 123 21.04 -4.49 -19.79
N GLU A 124 20.46 -4.14 -20.94
CA GLU A 124 19.31 -3.23 -21.00
C GLU A 124 18.07 -3.98 -20.50
N SER A 125 17.64 -3.71 -19.28
CA SER A 125 16.40 -4.30 -18.76
C SER A 125 15.78 -3.45 -17.67
N ARG A 126 14.44 -3.50 -17.60
CA ARG A 126 13.62 -2.75 -16.63
C ARG A 126 12.98 -3.66 -15.57
N GLY A 127 13.38 -4.94 -15.50
CA GLY A 127 12.85 -5.91 -14.55
C GLY A 127 13.64 -5.99 -13.24
N ILE A 128 12.97 -6.42 -12.16
CA ILE A 128 13.60 -6.63 -10.84
C ILE A 128 14.17 -8.06 -10.71
N SER A 129 13.64 -9.01 -11.47
CA SER A 129 14.10 -10.42 -11.55
C SER A 129 13.74 -11.03 -12.90
N LEU A 130 14.55 -11.96 -13.40
CA LEU A 130 14.36 -12.57 -14.71
C LEU A 130 14.47 -14.10 -14.62
N GLU A 131 13.61 -14.81 -15.38
CA GLU A 131 13.58 -16.29 -15.42
C GLU A 131 14.84 -16.91 -16.00
N ARG A 132 15.56 -16.14 -16.82
CA ARG A 132 16.85 -16.51 -17.43
C ARG A 132 17.78 -15.30 -17.35
N PRO A 133 19.11 -15.51 -17.41
CA PRO A 133 20.02 -14.40 -17.70
C PRO A 133 19.52 -13.62 -18.93
N PRO A 134 19.63 -12.28 -18.94
CA PRO A 134 19.16 -11.49 -20.07
C PRO A 134 19.89 -11.92 -21.36
N GLU A 135 19.14 -12.05 -22.46
CA GLU A 135 19.74 -12.37 -23.76
C GLU A 135 20.70 -11.26 -24.18
N GLY A 136 21.89 -11.63 -24.66
CA GLY A 136 22.94 -10.67 -25.02
C GLY A 136 23.60 -9.95 -23.84
N ALA A 137 23.34 -10.35 -22.60
CA ALA A 137 23.97 -9.73 -21.43
C ALA A 137 25.49 -9.95 -21.42
N LEU A 138 26.23 -8.90 -21.07
CA LEU A 138 27.67 -9.00 -20.78
C LEU A 138 27.86 -9.63 -19.40
N SER A 139 28.78 -10.57 -19.29
CA SER A 139 29.06 -11.26 -18.01
C SER A 139 30.32 -10.75 -17.32
N LEU A 140 30.23 -10.48 -16.02
CA LEU A 140 31.35 -10.23 -15.12
C LEU A 140 31.39 -11.29 -14.04
N ARG A 141 32.57 -11.79 -13.74
CA ARG A 141 32.78 -12.73 -12.64
C ARG A 141 33.73 -12.17 -11.61
N ILE A 142 33.30 -12.23 -10.36
CA ILE A 142 34.08 -11.87 -9.19
C ILE A 142 34.46 -13.16 -8.45
N ILE A 143 35.75 -13.34 -8.18
CA ILE A 143 36.28 -14.48 -7.45
C ILE A 143 36.95 -14.00 -6.16
N PHE A 144 36.57 -14.61 -5.04
CA PHE A 144 37.11 -14.41 -3.70
C PHE A 144 37.88 -15.67 -3.25
N PRO A 145 39.19 -15.78 -3.55
CA PRO A 145 39.93 -16.99 -3.22
C PRO A 145 40.03 -17.21 -1.71
N LEU A 146 39.68 -18.41 -1.22
CA LEU A 146 39.62 -18.75 0.20
C LEU A 146 40.90 -18.43 1.00
N PHE A 147 42.07 -18.58 0.37
CA PHE A 147 43.36 -18.44 1.06
C PHE A 147 44.21 -17.25 0.60
N ARG A 148 43.76 -16.48 -0.40
CA ARG A 148 44.54 -15.36 -0.94
C ARG A 148 43.86 -14.04 -0.62
N ARG A 149 44.63 -13.05 -0.15
CA ARG A 149 44.16 -11.68 0.09
C ARG A 149 44.07 -10.92 -1.24
N ARG A 150 43.14 -11.33 -2.11
CA ARG A 150 42.92 -10.69 -3.40
C ARG A 150 41.47 -10.83 -3.86
N ILE A 151 41.05 -9.94 -4.74
CA ILE A 151 39.82 -10.04 -5.52
C ILE A 151 40.23 -10.22 -6.98
N VAL A 152 39.56 -11.11 -7.70
CA VAL A 152 39.75 -11.25 -9.15
C VAL A 152 38.45 -10.89 -9.84
N VAL A 153 38.52 -9.99 -10.82
CA VAL A 153 37.40 -9.64 -11.70
C VAL A 153 37.80 -10.05 -13.12
N GLU A 154 36.96 -10.85 -13.77
CA GLU A 154 37.18 -11.33 -15.14
C GLU A 154 35.88 -11.25 -15.95
N SER A 155 36.00 -11.04 -17.25
CA SER A 155 34.90 -11.10 -18.22
C SER A 155 35.36 -11.86 -19.46
N GLY A 156 34.46 -12.64 -20.04
CA GLY A 156 34.66 -13.24 -21.37
C GLY A 156 34.19 -12.34 -22.52
N ASP A 157 33.31 -11.38 -22.21
CA ASP A 157 32.56 -10.60 -23.20
C ASP A 157 32.99 -9.13 -23.25
N LEU A 158 33.76 -8.68 -22.25
CA LEU A 158 34.17 -7.29 -22.05
C LEU A 158 35.66 -7.16 -21.73
N ASP A 159 36.33 -6.17 -22.30
CA ASP A 159 37.67 -5.79 -21.85
C ASP A 159 37.56 -5.06 -20.50
N VAL A 160 37.77 -5.81 -19.41
CA VAL A 160 37.75 -5.30 -18.03
C VAL A 160 38.73 -4.13 -17.81
N ARG A 161 39.69 -3.89 -18.71
CA ARG A 161 40.54 -2.68 -18.66
C ARG A 161 39.74 -1.39 -18.76
N GLU A 162 38.67 -1.37 -19.54
CA GLU A 162 37.79 -0.21 -19.68
C GLU A 162 37.09 0.15 -18.37
N LEU A 163 36.92 -0.84 -17.48
CA LEU A 163 36.34 -0.65 -16.15
C LEU A 163 37.39 -0.44 -15.06
N ALA A 164 38.65 -0.81 -15.30
CA ALA A 164 39.63 -0.94 -14.24
C ALA A 164 39.96 0.38 -13.56
N ASP A 165 40.14 1.46 -14.33
CA ASP A 165 40.42 2.79 -13.75
C ASP A 165 39.27 3.21 -12.82
N ALA A 166 38.02 2.99 -13.23
CA ALA A 166 36.85 3.27 -12.40
C ALA A 166 36.78 2.39 -11.15
N LEU A 167 37.06 1.08 -11.27
CA LEU A 167 37.10 0.16 -10.13
C LEU A 167 38.22 0.51 -9.13
N VAL A 168 39.28 1.14 -9.61
CA VAL A 168 40.42 1.60 -8.80
C VAL A 168 40.12 2.91 -8.09
N GLU A 169 39.64 3.90 -8.82
CA GLU A 169 39.29 5.23 -8.32
C GLU A 169 38.19 5.17 -7.26
N GLU A 170 37.15 4.37 -7.50
CA GLU A 170 35.97 4.31 -6.65
C GLU A 170 36.10 3.35 -5.46
N ARG A 171 37.27 2.70 -5.29
CA ARG A 171 37.61 1.82 -4.16
C ARG A 171 36.55 0.76 -3.87
N ILE A 172 36.48 -0.28 -4.70
CA ILE A 172 35.47 -1.37 -4.64
C ILE A 172 35.26 -2.06 -3.27
N VAL A 173 36.23 -2.01 -2.34
CA VAL A 173 36.13 -2.62 -1.00
C VAL A 173 35.38 -1.72 0.00
N GLY A 174 35.19 -0.44 -0.34
CA GLY A 174 34.52 0.53 0.52
C GLY A 174 33.03 0.23 0.73
N ARG A 175 32.50 0.72 1.85
CA ARG A 175 31.04 0.75 2.08
C ARG A 175 30.39 1.56 0.95
N PRO A 176 29.41 1.01 0.24
CA PRO A 176 28.77 1.70 -0.88
C PRO A 176 27.94 2.88 -0.39
N SER A 177 27.86 3.93 -1.21
CA SER A 177 26.77 4.90 -1.10
C SER A 177 25.58 4.35 -1.87
N ILE A 178 24.49 4.08 -1.16
CA ILE A 178 23.25 3.56 -1.72
C ILE A 178 22.21 4.67 -1.76
N SER A 179 21.56 4.84 -2.91
CA SER A 179 20.33 5.63 -2.97
C SER A 179 19.20 4.75 -2.45
N PRO A 180 18.56 5.09 -1.32
CA PRO A 180 17.56 4.21 -0.71
C PRO A 180 16.26 4.14 -1.54
N GLY A 181 16.14 4.93 -2.60
CA GLY A 181 14.97 4.95 -3.47
C GLY A 181 13.67 5.04 -2.68
N ARG A 182 12.73 4.13 -2.94
CA ARG A 182 11.44 4.09 -2.25
C ARG A 182 11.51 3.41 -0.88
N TRP A 183 12.55 2.63 -0.62
CA TRP A 183 12.83 2.08 0.70
C TRP A 183 13.17 3.18 1.71
N GLY A 184 13.73 4.30 1.24
CA GLY A 184 13.98 5.49 2.06
C GLY A 184 12.72 6.17 2.61
N LEU A 185 11.54 5.82 2.12
CA LEU A 185 10.26 6.33 2.63
C LEU A 185 9.77 5.61 3.89
N LEU A 186 10.45 4.53 4.30
CA LEU A 186 10.08 3.72 5.46
C LEU A 186 10.69 4.29 6.75
N ASP A 187 9.83 4.77 7.65
CA ASP A 187 10.23 5.12 9.02
C ASP A 187 10.52 3.88 9.90
N ASP A 188 11.04 4.12 11.11
CA ASP A 188 11.37 3.05 12.07
C ASP A 188 10.17 2.18 12.45
N ARG A 189 8.95 2.73 12.37
CA ARG A 189 7.73 1.96 12.63
C ARG A 189 7.50 0.97 11.50
N HIS A 190 7.59 1.38 10.23
CA HIS A 190 7.47 0.48 9.09
C HIS A 190 8.53 -0.64 9.13
N LEU A 191 9.78 -0.29 9.47
CA LEU A 191 10.89 -1.25 9.59
C LEU A 191 10.64 -2.34 10.66
N ARG A 192 9.94 -2.02 11.76
CA ARG A 192 9.54 -3.03 12.76
C ARG A 192 8.48 -4.02 12.27
N TYR A 193 7.66 -3.63 11.29
CA TYR A 193 6.71 -4.56 10.66
C TYR A 193 7.36 -5.35 9.53
N LEU A 194 8.31 -4.74 8.81
CA LEU A 194 9.09 -5.39 7.76
C LEU A 194 9.81 -6.64 8.27
N SER A 195 10.42 -6.59 9.46
CA SER A 195 11.06 -7.78 10.06
C SER A 195 10.10 -8.97 10.20
N ARG A 196 8.82 -8.69 10.52
CA ARG A 196 7.77 -9.70 10.61
C ARG A 196 7.24 -10.13 9.24
N ALA A 197 7.39 -9.29 8.22
CA ALA A 197 6.98 -9.61 6.84
C ALA A 197 7.88 -10.67 6.21
N PHE A 198 9.15 -10.76 6.61
CA PHE A 198 10.09 -11.77 6.12
C PHE A 198 9.68 -13.22 6.41
N VAL A 199 8.72 -13.45 7.31
CA VAL A 199 8.10 -14.77 7.48
C VAL A 199 7.33 -15.21 6.24
N ASN A 200 6.75 -14.26 5.52
CA ASN A 200 5.91 -14.53 4.35
C ASN A 200 6.60 -14.17 3.05
N TYR A 201 7.38 -13.09 2.99
CA TYR A 201 7.94 -12.57 1.75
C TYR A 201 9.46 -12.61 1.74
N SER A 202 10.01 -12.89 0.57
CA SER A 202 11.42 -12.58 0.29
C SER A 202 11.64 -11.07 0.10
N LEU A 203 12.89 -10.63 0.26
CA LEU A 203 13.29 -9.25 -0.02
C LEU A 203 13.10 -8.90 -1.50
N GLU A 204 13.32 -9.85 -2.40
CA GLU A 204 12.99 -9.74 -3.82
C GLU A 204 11.51 -9.40 -4.03
N GLU A 205 10.58 -10.23 -3.53
CA GLU A 205 9.13 -9.97 -3.64
C GLU A 205 8.73 -8.62 -3.05
N LEU A 206 9.31 -8.25 -1.89
CA LEU A 206 9.02 -6.96 -1.26
C LEU A 206 9.56 -5.79 -2.08
N THR A 207 10.73 -5.93 -2.71
CA THR A 207 11.31 -4.91 -3.58
C THR A 207 10.42 -4.70 -4.80
N GLU A 208 9.94 -5.78 -5.41
CA GLU A 208 8.94 -5.70 -6.50
C GLU A 208 7.69 -4.95 -6.07
N ILE A 209 7.16 -5.28 -4.91
CA ILE A 209 5.95 -4.64 -4.40
C ILE A 209 6.18 -3.15 -4.14
N VAL A 210 7.23 -2.81 -3.38
CA VAL A 210 7.57 -1.44 -3.00
C VAL A 210 7.83 -0.57 -4.24
N GLU A 211 8.50 -1.13 -5.25
CA GLU A 211 8.76 -0.43 -6.50
C GLU A 211 7.52 -0.27 -7.38
N ALA A 212 6.56 -1.19 -7.33
CA ALA A 212 5.33 -1.12 -8.11
C ALA A 212 4.26 -0.17 -7.53
N ILE A 213 4.18 0.00 -6.21
CA ILE A 213 3.10 0.77 -5.55
C ILE A 213 3.12 2.25 -5.97
N ARG A 214 2.27 2.72 -6.87
CA ARG A 214 2.16 4.17 -7.15
C ARG A 214 1.10 4.79 -6.20
N PRO A 215 1.45 5.84 -5.43
CA PRO A 215 0.48 6.49 -4.54
C PRO A 215 -0.75 6.92 -5.32
N SER A 216 -1.92 6.41 -4.95
CA SER A 216 -3.16 6.70 -5.66
C SER A 216 -4.39 6.64 -4.75
N GLY A 217 -5.47 7.28 -5.17
CA GLY A 217 -6.66 7.46 -4.34
C GLY A 217 -6.44 8.47 -3.20
N GLY A 218 -7.34 8.44 -2.21
CA GLY A 218 -7.37 9.41 -1.12
C GLY A 218 -8.09 10.72 -1.46
N GLY A 219 -7.92 11.73 -0.61
CA GLY A 219 -8.48 13.10 -0.80
C GLY A 219 -9.94 13.27 -0.40
N LEU A 220 -10.77 12.22 -0.49
CA LEU A 220 -12.15 12.27 -0.02
C LEU A 220 -12.24 12.05 1.48
N VAL A 221 -12.74 13.05 2.20
CA VAL A 221 -13.07 12.98 3.62
C VAL A 221 -14.54 13.29 3.80
N LEU A 222 -15.28 12.32 4.32
CA LEU A 222 -16.70 12.44 4.61
C LEU A 222 -16.90 12.51 6.13
N ARG A 223 -17.62 13.50 6.61
CA ARG A 223 -17.82 13.76 8.04
C ARG A 223 -19.25 13.47 8.44
N ALA A 224 -19.43 12.72 9.53
CA ALA A 224 -20.75 12.44 10.07
C ALA A 224 -21.39 13.73 10.60
N GLY A 225 -22.69 13.90 10.37
CA GLY A 225 -23.43 15.12 10.66
C GLY A 225 -23.25 16.25 9.64
N VAL A 226 -22.31 16.12 8.70
CA VAL A 226 -22.01 17.14 7.67
C VAL A 226 -22.32 16.58 6.28
N ASN A 227 -21.53 15.59 5.85
CA ASN A 227 -21.69 14.91 4.57
C ASN A 227 -22.48 13.62 4.72
N LEU A 228 -22.48 13.04 5.93
CA LEU A 228 -23.02 11.71 6.19
C LEU A 228 -23.98 11.74 7.36
N PHE A 229 -25.18 11.25 7.12
CA PHE A 229 -26.13 10.91 8.16
C PHE A 229 -26.28 9.39 8.25
N PRO A 230 -26.71 8.84 9.40
CA PRO A 230 -26.94 7.41 9.50
C PRO A 230 -27.92 6.96 8.41
N TYR A 231 -27.56 5.91 7.67
CA TYR A 231 -28.42 5.37 6.61
C TYR A 231 -29.83 5.06 7.12
N GLY A 232 -30.84 5.38 6.30
CA GLY A 232 -32.26 5.22 6.61
C GLY A 232 -32.87 6.37 7.41
N VAL A 233 -32.08 7.35 7.85
CA VAL A 233 -32.59 8.56 8.53
C VAL A 233 -32.85 9.64 7.48
N ASP A 234 -34.12 10.04 7.33
CA ASP A 234 -34.46 11.28 6.63
C ASP A 234 -34.23 12.45 7.58
N VAL A 235 -33.02 13.00 7.49
CA VAL A 235 -32.56 14.09 8.36
C VAL A 235 -33.36 15.36 8.17
N ARG A 236 -33.77 15.65 6.93
CA ARG A 236 -34.55 16.86 6.64
C ARG A 236 -35.91 16.77 7.31
N ARG A 237 -36.61 15.66 7.08
CA ARG A 237 -37.90 15.40 7.71
C ARG A 237 -37.79 15.39 9.23
N TRP A 238 -36.83 14.65 9.78
CA TRP A 238 -36.65 14.55 11.22
C TRP A 238 -36.33 15.90 11.88
N LEU A 239 -35.43 16.71 11.29
CA LEU A 239 -35.12 18.05 11.80
C LEU A 239 -36.32 19.00 11.66
N ALA A 240 -37.09 18.90 10.57
CA ALA A 240 -38.29 19.70 10.35
C ALA A 240 -39.40 19.37 11.35
N GLU A 241 -39.65 18.08 11.61
CA GLU A 241 -40.60 17.61 12.62
C GLU A 241 -40.16 18.06 14.02
N PHE A 242 -38.88 17.92 14.36
CA PHE A 242 -38.35 18.39 15.64
C PHE A 242 -38.49 19.91 15.81
N ALA A 243 -38.13 20.69 14.78
CA ALA A 243 -38.26 22.14 14.77
C ALA A 243 -39.74 22.59 14.88
N THR A 244 -40.65 21.93 14.18
CA THR A 244 -42.09 22.20 14.26
C THR A 244 -42.63 21.91 15.65
N SER A 245 -42.26 20.77 16.24
CA SER A 245 -42.64 20.40 17.61
C SER A 245 -42.15 21.41 18.66
N LEU A 246 -41.02 22.08 18.41
CA LEU A 246 -40.55 23.18 19.25
C LEU A 246 -41.45 24.41 19.09
N LEU A 247 -41.81 24.78 17.86
CA LEU A 247 -42.65 25.96 17.57
C LEU A 247 -44.09 25.82 18.09
N GLU A 248 -44.65 24.62 18.10
CA GLU A 248 -45.99 24.34 18.61
C GLU A 248 -46.11 24.50 20.14
N ARG A 249 -44.99 24.58 20.87
CA ARG A 249 -45.01 24.84 22.31
C ARG A 249 -45.41 26.31 22.56
N ARG A 250 -46.59 26.51 23.16
CA ARG A 250 -47.22 27.83 23.44
C ARG A 250 -46.33 28.88 24.16
N ARG A 251 -45.20 28.50 24.76
CA ARG A 251 -44.30 29.37 25.54
C ARG A 251 -42.96 29.70 24.86
N VAL A 252 -42.77 29.37 23.58
CA VAL A 252 -41.50 29.69 22.88
C VAL A 252 -41.39 31.19 22.57
N PRO A 253 -40.33 31.88 23.02
CA PRO A 253 -40.12 33.31 22.72
C PRO A 253 -40.01 33.57 21.21
N ARG A 254 -40.53 34.72 20.74
CA ARG A 254 -40.48 35.12 19.31
C ARG A 254 -39.08 35.10 18.71
N SER A 255 -38.06 35.46 19.49
CA SER A 255 -36.66 35.43 19.06
C SER A 255 -36.17 34.01 18.76
N VAL A 256 -36.59 33.02 19.56
CA VAL A 256 -36.29 31.60 19.34
C VAL A 256 -37.09 31.07 18.15
N GLN A 257 -38.36 31.47 18.01
CA GLN A 257 -39.17 31.10 16.85
C GLN A 257 -38.56 31.59 15.53
N GLY A 258 -38.01 32.81 15.52
CA GLY A 258 -37.31 33.36 14.35
C GLY A 258 -36.06 32.57 13.98
N LEU A 259 -35.24 32.18 14.98
CA LEU A 259 -34.07 31.32 14.77
C LEU A 259 -34.45 29.96 14.16
N VAL A 260 -35.48 29.32 14.70
CA VAL A 260 -35.95 28.01 14.24
C VAL A 260 -36.54 28.10 12.82
N ARG A 261 -37.33 29.14 12.52
CA ARG A 261 -37.86 29.37 11.16
C ARG A 261 -36.76 29.59 10.14
N HIS A 262 -35.77 30.41 10.45
CA HIS A 262 -34.59 30.60 9.58
C HIS A 262 -33.87 29.27 9.31
N ALA A 263 -33.76 28.40 10.31
CA ALA A 263 -33.16 27.08 10.14
C ALA A 263 -34.02 26.14 9.27
N LEU A 264 -35.35 26.21 9.37
CA LEU A 264 -36.31 25.46 8.54
C LEU A 264 -36.24 25.90 7.07
N GLU A 265 -36.25 27.20 6.79
CA GLU A 265 -36.09 27.74 5.43
C GLU A 265 -34.77 27.28 4.79
N ARG A 266 -33.70 27.21 5.59
CA ARG A 266 -32.39 26.69 5.17
C ARG A 266 -32.39 25.18 4.90
N LEU A 267 -33.23 24.39 5.59
CA LEU A 267 -33.36 22.94 5.38
C LEU A 267 -33.99 22.59 4.01
N GLU A 268 -34.85 23.46 3.51
CA GLU A 268 -35.53 23.28 2.22
C GLU A 268 -34.59 23.53 1.02
N GLY A 269 -33.47 24.23 1.23
CA GLY A 269 -32.44 24.53 0.21
C GLY A 269 -31.23 23.58 0.16
N GLU A 270 -30.13 24.02 -0.49
CA GLU A 270 -28.84 23.31 -0.59
C GLU A 270 -27.92 23.61 0.61
N PHE A 271 -28.26 23.15 1.82
CA PHE A 271 -27.46 23.49 3.01
C PHE A 271 -26.99 22.31 3.85
N ARG A 272 -26.00 22.60 4.73
CA ARG A 272 -25.35 21.62 5.60
C ARG A 272 -26.11 21.43 6.92
N ALA A 273 -26.53 20.21 7.22
CA ALA A 273 -27.41 19.97 8.38
C ALA A 273 -26.73 20.14 9.75
N ASP A 274 -25.38 20.18 9.83
CA ASP A 274 -24.67 20.53 11.07
C ASP A 274 -24.92 21.97 11.49
N GLU A 275 -25.05 22.89 10.53
CA GLU A 275 -25.32 24.30 10.78
C GLU A 275 -26.76 24.50 11.29
N VAL A 276 -27.72 23.87 10.61
CA VAL A 276 -29.13 23.82 11.02
C VAL A 276 -29.27 23.25 12.44
N ALA A 277 -28.65 22.09 12.70
CA ALA A 277 -28.67 21.47 14.03
C ALA A 277 -27.95 22.33 15.09
N GLY A 278 -27.02 23.20 14.70
CA GLY A 278 -26.42 24.20 15.58
C GLY A 278 -27.43 25.25 16.04
N VAL A 279 -28.19 25.81 15.09
CA VAL A 279 -29.26 26.78 15.38
C VAL A 279 -30.35 26.14 16.26
N LEU A 280 -30.76 24.92 15.93
CA LEU A 280 -31.77 24.21 16.75
C LEU A 280 -31.25 23.86 18.15
N ARG A 281 -29.95 23.54 18.31
CA ARG A 281 -29.35 23.34 19.64
C ARG A 281 -29.35 24.62 20.47
N GLU A 282 -29.01 25.75 19.85
CA GLU A 282 -29.06 27.06 20.50
C GLU A 282 -30.50 27.38 20.93
N ALA A 283 -31.49 27.09 20.08
CA ALA A 283 -32.90 27.22 20.44
C ALA A 283 -33.28 26.33 21.64
N CYS A 284 -32.88 25.05 21.66
CA CYS A 284 -33.10 24.16 22.80
C CYS A 284 -32.45 24.68 24.08
N TYR A 285 -31.19 25.16 24.00
CA TYR A 285 -30.46 25.71 25.14
C TYR A 285 -31.18 26.91 25.75
N ARG A 286 -31.59 27.88 24.92
CA ARG A 286 -32.36 29.06 25.36
C ARG A 286 -33.72 28.71 25.97
N LEU A 287 -34.28 27.58 25.60
CA LEU A 287 -35.55 27.07 26.13
C LEU A 287 -35.38 26.13 27.33
N GLY A 288 -34.15 25.79 27.73
CA GLY A 288 -33.88 24.77 28.76
C GLY A 288 -34.36 23.37 28.36
N VAL A 289 -34.49 23.10 27.06
CA VAL A 289 -34.92 21.80 26.51
C VAL A 289 -33.70 20.94 26.22
N ASP A 290 -33.83 19.65 26.49
CA ASP A 290 -32.79 18.68 26.24
C ASP A 290 -32.48 18.54 24.73
N PRO A 291 -31.23 18.81 24.28
CA PRO A 291 -30.85 18.71 22.88
C PRO A 291 -30.52 17.29 22.43
N ARG A 292 -30.58 16.28 23.31
CA ARG A 292 -30.24 14.88 22.99
C ARG A 292 -30.86 14.35 21.69
N PRO A 293 -32.13 14.63 21.34
CA PRO A 293 -32.70 14.16 20.07
C PRO A 293 -31.88 14.60 18.85
N LEU A 294 -31.37 15.85 18.82
CA LEU A 294 -30.56 16.39 17.71
C LEU A 294 -29.24 15.63 17.51
N GLU A 295 -28.76 14.97 18.56
CA GLU A 295 -27.48 14.28 18.58
C GLU A 295 -27.55 12.83 18.10
N GLU A 296 -28.75 12.26 18.02
CA GLU A 296 -29.02 10.97 17.40
C GLU A 296 -28.80 11.04 15.88
N VAL A 297 -29.00 12.23 15.31
CA VAL A 297 -28.85 12.51 13.88
C VAL A 297 -27.51 13.17 13.56
N VAL A 298 -27.02 14.07 14.42
CA VAL A 298 -25.70 14.69 14.32
C VAL A 298 -24.79 14.16 15.45
N PRO A 299 -23.91 13.20 15.19
CA PRO A 299 -23.14 12.57 16.26
C PRO A 299 -22.25 13.56 17.01
N ARG A 300 -22.34 13.54 18.35
CA ARG A 300 -21.51 14.37 19.26
C ARG A 300 -20.01 14.26 19.00
N ARG A 301 -19.53 13.08 18.60
CA ARG A 301 -18.11 12.84 18.33
C ARG A 301 -17.80 13.13 16.87
N ARG A 302 -16.60 13.69 16.65
CA ARG A 302 -16.03 13.84 15.31
C ARG A 302 -15.77 12.47 14.69
N ILE A 303 -16.73 11.98 13.91
CA ILE A 303 -16.61 10.75 13.12
C ILE A 303 -16.30 11.15 11.68
N ARG A 304 -15.23 10.60 11.11
CA ARG A 304 -14.85 10.83 9.71
C ARG A 304 -14.50 9.53 9.01
N PHE A 305 -14.84 9.48 7.73
CA PHE A 305 -14.51 8.42 6.79
C PHE A 305 -13.53 9.00 5.79
N GLU A 306 -12.33 8.43 5.74
CA GLU A 306 -11.29 8.88 4.81
C GLU A 306 -11.08 7.81 3.76
N LEU A 307 -11.24 8.19 2.48
CA LEU A 307 -10.95 7.28 1.40
C LEU A 307 -9.48 6.91 1.45
N TRP A 308 -9.21 5.64 1.25
CA TRP A 308 -7.88 5.09 1.32
C TRP A 308 -6.95 5.71 0.28
N ARG A 309 -5.84 6.28 0.78
CA ARG A 309 -4.67 6.59 -0.03
C ARG A 309 -3.81 5.33 -0.07
N ARG A 310 -3.69 4.71 -1.25
CA ARG A 310 -2.86 3.53 -1.47
C ARG A 310 -1.40 3.96 -1.42
N ASP A 311 -0.77 3.92 -0.26
CA ASP A 311 0.64 4.26 -0.11
C ASP A 311 1.42 3.17 0.64
N LEU A 312 2.75 3.31 0.67
CA LEU A 312 3.64 2.31 1.28
C LEU A 312 3.31 2.06 2.75
N SER A 313 2.70 2.99 3.48
CA SER A 313 2.41 2.81 4.89
C SER A 313 1.45 1.64 5.16
N ASP A 314 0.49 1.44 4.26
CA ASP A 314 -0.53 0.39 4.41
C ASP A 314 0.00 -1.00 4.15
N LEU A 315 1.05 -1.12 3.33
CA LEU A 315 1.73 -2.38 3.12
C LEU A 315 2.21 -2.95 4.47
N PHE A 316 2.83 -2.12 5.30
CA PHE A 316 3.46 -2.55 6.57
C PHE A 316 2.52 -2.49 7.76
N MET A 317 1.78 -1.40 7.92
CA MET A 317 1.00 -1.15 9.14
C MET A 317 -0.40 -1.76 9.08
N GLY A 318 -0.85 -2.19 7.90
CA GLY A 318 -2.15 -2.81 7.68
C GLY A 318 -3.33 -1.91 8.04
N HIS A 319 -4.53 -2.49 7.96
CA HIS A 319 -5.78 -1.81 8.22
C HIS A 319 -6.45 -2.33 9.49
N TYR A 320 -6.06 -1.79 10.66
CA TYR A 320 -6.45 -2.30 11.98
C TYR A 320 -7.97 -2.49 12.22
N ALA A 321 -8.33 -3.70 12.69
CA ALA A 321 -9.27 -4.04 13.75
C ALA A 321 -9.32 -5.58 13.91
N GLY A 322 -8.19 -6.23 14.27
CA GLY A 322 -8.13 -7.70 14.43
C GLY A 322 -8.25 -8.52 13.15
N THR A 323 -8.50 -7.89 12.00
CA THR A 323 -8.50 -8.51 10.67
C THR A 323 -7.11 -8.36 10.06
N CYS A 324 -6.32 -9.41 10.24
CA CYS A 324 -4.91 -9.47 9.90
C CYS A 324 -4.70 -9.46 8.37
N ILE A 325 -4.65 -8.26 7.77
CA ILE A 325 -4.25 -8.03 6.38
C ILE A 325 -2.95 -7.19 6.38
N ALA A 326 -2.01 -7.50 7.27
CA ALA A 326 -0.66 -6.93 7.21
C ALA A 326 0.29 -7.98 6.61
N LEU A 327 1.44 -7.56 6.09
CA LEU A 327 2.43 -8.46 5.47
C LEU A 327 2.80 -9.67 6.36
N ASN A 328 2.72 -9.53 7.68
CA ASN A 328 3.04 -10.59 8.64
C ASN A 328 1.93 -11.63 8.84
N ALA A 329 0.74 -11.43 8.27
CA ALA A 329 -0.40 -12.29 8.49
C ALA A 329 -0.79 -13.13 7.27
N ARG A 330 -0.91 -12.51 6.09
CA ARG A 330 -1.28 -13.17 4.83
C ARG A 330 -0.74 -12.40 3.63
N LYS A 331 -0.40 -13.13 2.55
CA LYS A 331 0.00 -12.56 1.26
C LYS A 331 -1.16 -11.96 0.47
N VAL A 332 -1.75 -10.86 0.94
CA VAL A 332 -2.97 -10.29 0.31
C VAL A 332 -3.01 -8.77 0.23
N MET A 333 -2.27 -8.03 1.07
CA MET A 333 -2.40 -6.57 1.14
C MET A 333 -1.95 -5.89 -0.15
N HIS A 334 -0.80 -6.28 -0.70
CA HIS A 334 -0.30 -5.78 -1.97
C HIS A 334 -1.27 -6.06 -3.13
N GLY A 335 -1.98 -7.19 -3.10
CA GLY A 335 -3.04 -7.50 -4.08
C GLY A 335 -4.14 -6.44 -4.10
N TYR A 336 -4.58 -5.96 -2.93
CA TYR A 336 -5.53 -4.84 -2.85
C TYR A 336 -4.92 -3.51 -3.27
N MET A 337 -3.63 -3.28 -2.99
CA MET A 337 -2.95 -2.05 -3.40
C MET A 337 -2.80 -1.93 -4.91
N PHE A 338 -2.60 -3.07 -5.61
CA PHE A 338 -2.52 -3.12 -7.07
C PHE A 338 -3.86 -3.14 -7.78
N ASP A 339 -4.96 -3.18 -7.03
CA ASP A 339 -6.29 -3.23 -7.58
C ASP A 339 -7.00 -1.86 -7.51
N PRO A 340 -7.17 -1.17 -8.65
CA PRO A 340 -7.79 0.16 -8.67
C PRO A 340 -9.30 0.12 -8.38
N TYR A 341 -9.92 -1.07 -8.41
CA TYR A 341 -11.36 -1.27 -8.19
C TYR A 341 -11.71 -1.79 -6.78
N THR A 342 -10.73 -1.92 -5.89
CA THR A 342 -10.97 -2.17 -4.46
C THR A 342 -10.74 -0.89 -3.69
N GLU A 343 -11.77 -0.37 -3.04
CA GLU A 343 -11.70 0.85 -2.25
C GLU A 343 -11.88 0.55 -0.77
N PHE A 344 -11.21 1.33 0.07
CA PHE A 344 -11.42 1.28 1.52
C PHE A 344 -11.76 2.67 2.04
N PHE A 345 -12.73 2.75 2.95
CA PHE A 345 -12.82 3.90 3.86
C PHE A 345 -12.16 3.54 5.17
N ARG A 346 -11.29 4.40 5.69
CA ARG A 346 -10.80 4.34 7.06
C ARG A 346 -11.76 5.12 7.97
N ILE A 347 -12.18 4.50 9.07
CA ILE A 347 -13.14 5.09 10.01
C ILE A 347 -12.36 5.64 11.21
N TYR A 348 -12.55 6.92 11.50
CA TYR A 348 -11.95 7.58 12.66
C TYR A 348 -13.01 8.14 13.60
N VAL A 349 -12.77 8.03 14.90
CA VAL A 349 -13.52 8.69 15.98
C VAL A 349 -12.52 9.58 16.72
N GLY A 350 -12.65 10.90 16.54
CA GLY A 350 -11.60 11.85 16.88
C GLY A 350 -10.35 11.60 16.03
N SER A 351 -9.17 11.55 16.66
CA SER A 351 -7.91 11.21 16.01
C SER A 351 -7.68 9.70 15.88
N ARG A 352 -8.49 8.87 16.55
CA ARG A 352 -8.26 7.42 16.62
C ARG A 352 -8.97 6.69 15.49
N ARG A 353 -8.24 5.88 14.74
CA ARG A 353 -8.80 4.91 13.79
C ARG A 353 -9.53 3.81 14.56
N VAL A 354 -10.78 3.55 14.19
CA VAL A 354 -11.65 2.56 14.87
C VAL A 354 -12.17 1.47 13.93
N GLY A 355 -11.91 1.58 12.63
CA GLY A 355 -12.39 0.58 11.68
C GLY A 355 -12.09 0.91 10.22
N HIS A 356 -12.72 0.13 9.34
CA HIS A 356 -12.71 0.34 7.90
C HIS A 356 -13.96 -0.23 7.21
N VAL A 357 -14.23 0.26 6.01
CA VAL A 357 -15.23 -0.27 5.07
C VAL A 357 -14.48 -0.76 3.85
N LYS A 358 -14.63 -2.02 3.46
CA LYS A 358 -14.06 -2.58 2.23
C LYS A 358 -15.14 -2.64 1.16
N MET A 359 -14.83 -2.09 -0.01
CA MET A 359 -15.77 -1.95 -1.11
C MET A 359 -15.12 -2.40 -2.43
N PHE A 360 -15.93 -2.96 -3.31
CA PHE A 360 -15.52 -3.36 -4.66
C PHE A 360 -16.36 -2.66 -5.71
N ILE A 361 -15.73 -2.14 -6.76
CA ILE A 361 -16.43 -1.72 -7.96
C ILE A 361 -16.63 -2.95 -8.84
N CYS A 362 -17.88 -3.22 -9.16
CA CYS A 362 -18.33 -4.41 -9.86
C CYS A 362 -19.23 -4.04 -11.05
N ARG A 363 -19.46 -5.02 -11.91
CA ARG A 363 -20.51 -5.02 -12.90
C ARG A 363 -21.62 -5.97 -12.46
N ASP A 364 -22.85 -5.48 -12.53
CA ASP A 364 -24.05 -6.28 -12.30
C ASP A 364 -24.46 -7.06 -13.58
N ARG A 365 -25.38 -8.00 -13.47
CA ARG A 365 -25.88 -8.84 -14.57
C ARG A 365 -26.48 -8.03 -15.72
N ASP A 366 -27.07 -6.89 -15.42
CA ASP A 366 -27.62 -5.94 -16.42
C ASP A 366 -26.56 -5.00 -17.00
N GLY A 367 -25.28 -5.23 -16.69
CA GLY A 367 -24.16 -4.47 -17.23
C GLY A 367 -23.85 -3.16 -16.51
N ARG A 368 -24.69 -2.74 -15.55
CA ARG A 368 -24.51 -1.50 -14.78
C ARG A 368 -23.31 -1.54 -13.85
N LEU A 369 -22.72 -0.36 -13.60
CA LEU A 369 -21.58 -0.21 -12.71
C LEU A 369 -22.07 -0.01 -11.28
N VAL A 370 -21.59 -0.85 -10.37
CA VAL A 370 -22.10 -0.88 -8.99
C VAL A 370 -20.97 -0.87 -7.98
N LEU A 371 -21.26 -0.34 -6.80
CA LEU A 371 -20.39 -0.45 -5.63
C LEU A 371 -20.92 -1.54 -4.69
N HIS A 372 -20.10 -2.51 -4.34
CA HIS A 372 -20.43 -3.54 -3.37
C HIS A 372 -19.66 -3.33 -2.06
N VAL A 373 -20.38 -3.12 -0.96
CA VAL A 373 -19.81 -3.13 0.40
C VAL A 373 -19.68 -4.57 0.87
N ASP A 374 -18.45 -5.08 0.81
CA ASP A 374 -18.13 -6.48 1.15
C ASP A 374 -17.85 -6.67 2.64
N TYR A 375 -17.33 -5.65 3.34
CA TYR A 375 -16.99 -5.81 4.76
C TYR A 375 -16.97 -4.48 5.51
N ILE A 376 -17.42 -4.48 6.78
CA ILE A 376 -17.22 -3.37 7.73
C ILE A 376 -16.54 -3.93 8.98
N GLY A 377 -15.26 -3.62 9.14
CA GLY A 377 -14.46 -4.03 10.30
C GLY A 377 -14.42 -2.93 11.35
N LEU A 378 -14.89 -3.21 12.57
CA LEU A 378 -14.91 -2.25 13.68
C LEU A 378 -14.17 -2.78 14.91
N SER A 379 -13.38 -1.92 15.55
CA SER A 379 -12.69 -2.24 16.79
C SER A 379 -13.69 -2.42 17.94
N GLY A 380 -13.53 -3.47 18.74
CA GLY A 380 -14.32 -3.72 19.94
C GLY A 380 -14.00 -2.79 21.13
N GLY A 381 -14.30 -3.25 22.34
CA GLY A 381 -14.07 -2.50 23.58
C GLY A 381 -14.93 -1.24 23.68
N LYS A 382 -14.32 -0.09 24.05
CA LYS A 382 -15.04 1.17 24.29
C LYS A 382 -15.82 1.73 23.09
N PHE A 383 -15.54 1.23 21.88
CA PHE A 383 -16.25 1.64 20.66
C PHE A 383 -17.43 0.74 20.29
N ARG A 384 -17.61 -0.41 20.96
CA ARG A 384 -18.69 -1.38 20.68
C ARG A 384 -20.08 -0.73 20.73
N LYS A 385 -20.30 0.19 21.67
CA LYS A 385 -21.54 0.96 21.80
C LYS A 385 -21.88 1.84 20.58
N TYR A 386 -20.91 2.12 19.71
CA TYR A 386 -21.12 2.91 18.49
C TYR A 386 -21.24 2.05 17.24
N HIS A 387 -21.15 0.72 17.33
CA HIS A 387 -21.05 -0.15 16.15
C HIS A 387 -22.24 -0.03 15.22
N GLU A 388 -23.46 0.04 15.75
CA GLU A 388 -24.66 0.20 14.92
C GLU A 388 -24.63 1.52 14.14
N LEU A 389 -24.38 2.63 14.84
CA LEU A 389 -24.24 3.95 14.23
C LEU A 389 -23.14 3.97 13.16
N LEU A 390 -21.97 3.41 13.46
CA LEU A 390 -20.84 3.35 12.52
C LEU A 390 -21.16 2.50 11.29
N ARG A 391 -21.90 1.40 11.43
CA ARG A 391 -22.37 0.59 10.29
C ARG A 391 -23.31 1.40 9.40
N ARG A 392 -24.31 2.07 9.97
CA ARG A 392 -25.25 2.91 9.20
C ARG A 392 -24.52 4.05 8.48
N LEU A 393 -23.60 4.74 9.16
CA LEU A 393 -22.78 5.79 8.55
C LEU A 393 -21.85 5.24 7.45
N SER A 394 -21.35 4.01 7.60
CA SER A 394 -20.52 3.37 6.58
C SER A 394 -21.29 3.11 5.28
N ILE A 395 -22.56 2.72 5.38
CA ILE A 395 -23.42 2.55 4.20
C ILE A 395 -23.67 3.90 3.53
N SER A 396 -23.99 4.94 4.30
CA SER A 396 -24.12 6.29 3.75
C SER A 396 -22.83 6.78 3.07
N ALA A 397 -21.66 6.46 3.64
CA ALA A 397 -20.37 6.80 3.05
C ALA A 397 -20.16 6.11 1.69
N ALA A 398 -20.56 4.85 1.57
CA ALA A 398 -20.52 4.10 0.32
C ALA A 398 -21.47 4.69 -0.73
N VAL A 399 -22.69 5.08 -0.35
CA VAL A 399 -23.67 5.75 -1.23
C VAL A 399 -23.14 7.08 -1.73
N GLU A 400 -22.62 7.92 -0.83
CA GLU A 400 -22.05 9.22 -1.18
C GLU A 400 -20.83 9.08 -2.11
N TYR A 401 -19.97 8.08 -1.87
CA TYR A 401 -18.88 7.74 -2.77
C TYR A 401 -19.39 7.31 -4.15
N ALA A 402 -20.39 6.43 -4.21
CA ALA A 402 -20.96 5.95 -5.46
C ALA A 402 -21.56 7.09 -6.29
N ARG A 403 -22.30 8.01 -5.65
CA ARG A 403 -22.84 9.22 -6.29
C ARG A 403 -21.74 10.08 -6.92
N ARG A 404 -20.69 10.38 -6.15
CA ARG A 404 -19.55 11.18 -6.65
C ARG A 404 -18.77 10.51 -7.78
N ARG A 405 -18.80 9.19 -7.84
CA ARG A 405 -18.13 8.39 -8.88
C ARG A 405 -19.01 8.05 -10.08
N GLY A 406 -20.28 8.49 -10.08
CA GLY A 406 -21.22 8.18 -11.16
C GLY A 406 -21.52 6.69 -11.29
N LEU A 407 -21.57 5.97 -10.17
CA LEU A 407 -21.99 4.56 -10.17
C LEU A 407 -23.51 4.48 -10.08
N ASP A 408 -24.09 3.41 -10.62
CA ASP A 408 -25.55 3.27 -10.77
C ASP A 408 -26.23 2.73 -9.52
N ARG A 409 -25.56 1.84 -8.77
CA ARG A 409 -26.14 1.19 -7.58
C ARG A 409 -25.11 0.96 -6.49
N VAL A 410 -25.60 0.88 -5.25
CA VAL A 410 -24.83 0.35 -4.13
C VAL A 410 -25.53 -0.88 -3.56
N TYR A 411 -24.74 -1.94 -3.38
CA TYR A 411 -25.11 -3.14 -2.67
C TYR A 411 -24.33 -3.28 -1.38
N ALA A 412 -24.95 -3.82 -0.33
CA ALA A 412 -24.26 -4.20 0.90
C ALA A 412 -24.51 -5.67 1.21
N ALA A 413 -23.46 -6.44 1.50
CA ALA A 413 -23.60 -7.83 1.93
C ALA A 413 -24.52 -7.92 3.16
N LYS A 414 -25.41 -8.91 3.18
CA LYS A 414 -26.45 -9.07 4.22
C LYS A 414 -25.85 -9.14 5.62
N GLU A 415 -24.71 -9.81 5.74
CA GLU A 415 -23.95 -10.06 6.97
C GLU A 415 -23.32 -8.77 7.54
N VAL A 416 -23.05 -7.79 6.67
CA VAL A 416 -22.31 -6.57 7.02
C VAL A 416 -23.21 -5.52 7.67
N ALA A 417 -24.46 -5.45 7.24
CA ALA A 417 -25.47 -4.54 7.77
C ALA A 417 -26.82 -5.28 7.93
N PRO A 418 -26.94 -6.16 8.94
CA PRO A 418 -28.19 -6.85 9.18
C PRO A 418 -29.29 -5.84 9.53
N LYS A 419 -30.50 -6.05 8.99
CA LYS A 419 -31.73 -5.28 9.31
C LYS A 419 -31.85 -3.87 8.67
N LEU A 420 -31.27 -3.63 7.49
CA LEU A 420 -31.44 -2.35 6.78
C LEU A 420 -32.85 -2.10 6.20
N GLY A 421 -33.79 -3.05 6.29
CA GLY A 421 -35.14 -2.91 5.72
C GLY A 421 -35.19 -2.77 4.19
N CYS A 422 -34.08 -3.11 3.51
CA CYS A 422 -33.90 -2.90 2.08
C CYS A 422 -34.28 -4.15 1.26
N ARG A 423 -34.47 -3.97 -0.05
CA ARG A 423 -34.70 -5.10 -0.98
C ARG A 423 -33.49 -6.04 -0.98
N LEU A 424 -33.72 -7.31 -0.65
CA LEU A 424 -32.71 -8.36 -0.72
C LEU A 424 -32.61 -8.89 -2.16
N VAL A 425 -31.39 -9.09 -2.64
CA VAL A 425 -31.10 -9.62 -3.98
C VAL A 425 -30.02 -10.71 -3.95
N LYS A 426 -30.05 -11.60 -4.94
CA LYS A 426 -29.12 -12.73 -5.12
C LYS A 426 -28.41 -12.72 -6.49
N ASN A 427 -28.30 -11.57 -7.11
CA ASN A 427 -27.55 -11.41 -8.36
C ASN A 427 -26.06 -11.70 -8.15
N GLU A 428 -25.40 -12.19 -9.18
CA GLU A 428 -23.96 -12.41 -9.18
C GLU A 428 -23.25 -11.13 -9.65
N LEU A 429 -22.33 -10.61 -8.83
CA LEU A 429 -21.56 -9.42 -9.17
C LEU A 429 -20.18 -9.83 -9.70
N ARG A 430 -19.84 -9.35 -10.90
CA ARG A 430 -18.50 -9.53 -11.46
C ARG A 430 -17.62 -8.35 -11.08
N LYS A 431 -16.63 -8.57 -10.23
CA LYS A 431 -15.65 -7.54 -9.90
C LYS A 431 -14.86 -7.11 -11.15
N LEU A 432 -14.69 -5.81 -11.36
CA LEU A 432 -13.98 -5.29 -12.55
C LEU A 432 -12.46 -5.46 -12.45
N GLY A 433 -11.94 -5.32 -11.24
CA GLY A 433 -10.50 -5.37 -10.98
C GLY A 433 -9.94 -6.77 -10.76
N ARG A 434 -8.75 -6.81 -10.17
CA ARG A 434 -8.00 -8.03 -9.88
C ARG A 434 -8.77 -8.99 -8.97
N ALA A 435 -8.55 -10.29 -9.11
CA ALA A 435 -9.10 -11.29 -8.20
C ALA A 435 -8.40 -11.19 -6.82
N VAL A 436 -9.00 -10.42 -5.91
CA VAL A 436 -8.54 -10.25 -4.52
C VAL A 436 -9.58 -10.85 -3.58
N TYR A 437 -9.18 -11.18 -2.35
CA TYR A 437 -10.08 -11.84 -1.41
C TYR A 437 -11.36 -11.02 -1.15
N SER A 438 -12.48 -11.58 -1.59
CA SER A 438 -13.84 -11.08 -1.40
C SER A 438 -14.63 -12.09 -0.56
N GLN A 439 -15.44 -11.60 0.37
CA GLN A 439 -16.20 -12.48 1.26
C GLN A 439 -17.59 -12.81 0.70
N PHE A 440 -18.26 -11.84 0.08
CA PHE A 440 -19.70 -11.93 -0.18
C PHE A 440 -20.13 -11.43 -1.58
N LEU A 441 -19.23 -11.36 -2.56
CA LEU A 441 -19.58 -10.93 -3.93
C LEU A 441 -20.75 -11.73 -4.53
N SER A 442 -20.76 -13.05 -4.32
CA SER A 442 -21.80 -13.97 -4.81
C SER A 442 -22.90 -14.25 -3.77
N GLY A 443 -22.84 -13.64 -2.58
CA GLY A 443 -23.79 -13.84 -1.50
C GLY A 443 -25.06 -12.99 -1.62
N GLU A 444 -25.97 -13.19 -0.66
CA GLU A 444 -27.15 -12.34 -0.45
C GLU A 444 -26.72 -10.91 -0.09
N LYS A 445 -27.37 -9.92 -0.70
CA LYS A 445 -27.03 -8.52 -0.49
C LYS A 445 -28.26 -7.64 -0.57
N TYR A 446 -28.23 -6.52 0.15
CA TYR A 446 -29.26 -5.50 0.10
C TYR A 446 -28.95 -4.49 -1.00
N LEU A 447 -29.94 -4.14 -1.82
CA LEU A 447 -29.88 -2.93 -2.63
C LEU A 447 -30.13 -1.73 -1.71
N VAL A 448 -29.08 -0.98 -1.40
CA VAL A 448 -29.16 0.16 -0.48
C VAL A 448 -29.33 1.49 -1.19
N TRP A 449 -28.98 1.55 -2.48
CA TRP A 449 -29.20 2.74 -3.28
C TRP A 449 -29.17 2.39 -4.76
N GLU A 450 -30.03 3.05 -5.53
CA GLU A 450 -30.05 3.03 -6.97
C GLU A 450 -30.20 4.47 -7.45
N ALA A 451 -29.39 4.87 -8.43
CA ALA A 451 -29.57 6.13 -9.11
C ALA A 451 -30.93 6.09 -9.82
N LEU A 452 -31.86 6.93 -9.37
CA LEU A 452 -32.99 7.31 -10.20
C LEU A 452 -32.39 7.94 -11.46
N MET A 453 -32.66 7.37 -12.64
CA MET A 453 -31.99 7.70 -13.90
C MET A 453 -31.59 9.19 -13.97
N PRO A 454 -30.30 9.53 -14.01
CA PRO A 454 -29.90 10.86 -14.43
C PRO A 454 -30.17 11.00 -15.93
N PRO A 455 -30.45 12.22 -16.45
CA PRO A 455 -30.34 12.46 -17.88
C PRO A 455 -28.92 12.06 -18.32
N ALA A 456 -28.81 11.52 -19.54
CA ALA A 456 -27.58 10.98 -20.10
C ALA A 456 -26.36 11.87 -19.76
N PRO A 457 -25.29 11.33 -19.17
CA PRO A 457 -24.11 12.13 -18.91
C PRO A 457 -23.42 12.47 -20.22
N GLN A 458 -23.42 13.75 -20.58
CA GLN A 458 -22.39 14.30 -21.45
C GLN A 458 -21.04 14.14 -20.72
N GLY A 459 -20.25 13.17 -21.17
CA GLY A 459 -18.79 13.16 -21.03
C GLY A 459 -18.22 13.17 -19.61
N LEU A 460 -18.26 12.02 -18.92
CA LEU A 460 -17.23 11.69 -17.93
C LEU A 460 -16.65 10.31 -18.28
N ARG A 461 -15.45 10.31 -18.84
CA ARG A 461 -14.71 9.09 -19.18
C ARG A 461 -14.30 8.36 -17.91
N ALA A 462 -14.49 7.04 -17.90
CA ALA A 462 -13.87 6.13 -16.94
C ALA A 462 -12.34 6.39 -16.87
N PRO A 463 -11.68 6.15 -15.73
CA PRO A 463 -10.23 6.27 -15.65
C PRO A 463 -9.56 5.35 -16.68
N PRO A 464 -8.41 5.76 -17.25
CA PRO A 464 -7.72 4.97 -18.26
C PRO A 464 -7.29 3.61 -17.70
N LEU A 465 -7.34 2.61 -18.59
CA LEU A 465 -6.96 1.21 -18.38
C LEU A 465 -5.51 1.05 -17.92
#